data_AF-A0A921BC30-F1
#
_entry.id   AF-A0A921BC30-F1
#
_cell.length_a   1.000
_cell.length_b   1.000
_cell.length_c   1.000
_cell.angle_alpha   90.00
_cell.angle_beta   90.00
_cell.angle_gamma   90.00
#
_symmetry.space_group_name_H-M   'P 1'
#
loop_
_entity.id
_entity.type
_entity.pdbx_description
1 polymer ?
#
loop_
_entity_poly.entity_id
_entity_poly.type
_entity_poly.pdbx_seq_one_letter_code
_entity_poly.pdbx_strand_id
1 'polypeptide(L)' 'MEKPKPKDKKEIAQVGTISANQDKAIGQIISEAMDKVGKDGFITVEEAKSMDTSLEIFGRNAV' A
#
# COMPACT_ATOMS: atom_id res chain seq x y z
N MET A 1 -11.95 -8.94 22.59
CA MET A 1 -11.95 -8.64 21.14
C MET A 1 -10.50 -8.44 20.72
N GLU A 2 -9.90 -9.45 20.08
CA GLU A 2 -8.53 -9.36 19.56
C GLU A 2 -8.54 -8.34 18.41
N LYS A 3 -7.76 -7.27 18.52
CA LYS A 3 -7.62 -6.29 17.43
C LYS A 3 -7.07 -7.04 16.21
N PRO A 4 -7.56 -6.79 14.98
CA PRO A 4 -7.00 -7.44 13.80
C PRO A 4 -5.50 -7.14 13.77
N LYS A 5 -4.68 -8.21 13.81
CA LYS A 5 -3.23 -8.10 13.61
C LYS A 5 -3.00 -7.51 12.21
N PRO A 6 -2.02 -6.60 12.04
CA PRO A 6 -1.58 -6.23 10.70
C PRO A 6 -1.20 -7.53 10.00
N LYS A 7 -1.85 -7.83 8.86
CA LYS A 7 -1.48 -9.00 8.06
C LYS A 7 -0.01 -8.87 7.69
N ASP A 8 0.74 -9.96 7.74
CA ASP A 8 2.15 -9.94 7.39
C ASP A 8 2.32 -9.33 5.99
N LYS A 9 3.32 -8.47 5.82
CA LYS A 9 3.59 -7.75 4.55
C LYS A 9 3.55 -8.67 3.32
N LYS A 10 4.00 -9.93 3.49
CA LYS A 10 3.94 -10.98 2.47
C LYS A 10 2.52 -11.36 2.06
N GLU A 11 1.60 -11.50 3.01
CA GLU A 11 0.19 -11.79 2.71
C GLU A 11 -0.47 -10.64 1.98
N ILE A 12 -0.18 -9.39 2.39
CA ILE A 12 -0.69 -8.19 1.70
C ILE A 12 -0.16 -8.15 0.26
N ALA A 13 1.13 -8.42 0.05
CA ALA A 13 1.72 -8.48 -1.28
C ALA A 13 1.09 -9.57 -2.15
N GLN A 14 0.82 -10.75 -1.59
CA GLN A 14 0.19 -11.86 -2.30
C GLN A 14 -1.24 -11.52 -2.71
N VAL A 15 -2.05 -11.01 -1.78
CA VAL A 15 -3.43 -10.58 -2.07
C VAL A 15 -3.43 -9.46 -3.11
N GLY A 16 -2.56 -8.45 -2.94
CA GLY A 16 -2.42 -7.35 -3.89
C GLY A 16 -2.03 -7.83 -5.30
N THR A 17 -1.09 -8.78 -5.40
CA THR A 17 -0.68 -9.37 -6.69
C THR A 17 -1.85 -10.07 -7.38
N ILE A 18 -2.61 -10.90 -6.65
CA ILE A 18 -3.75 -11.64 -7.21
C ILE A 18 -4.85 -10.66 -7.65
N SER A 19 -5.16 -9.66 -6.82
CA SER A 19 -6.15 -8.63 -7.14
C SER A 19 -5.75 -7.76 -8.33
N ALA A 20 -4.46 -7.54 -8.53
CA ALA A 20 -3.91 -6.80 -9.66
C ALA A 20 -3.64 -7.67 -10.91
N ASN A 21 -4.47 -8.70 -11.14
CA ASN A 21 -4.33 -9.61 -12.29
C ASN A 21 -2.93 -10.24 -12.43
N GLN A 22 -2.39 -10.74 -11.31
CA GLN A 22 -1.06 -11.34 -11.20
C GLN A 22 0.12 -10.37 -11.40
N ASP A 23 -0.12 -9.06 -11.32
CA ASP A 23 0.96 -8.07 -11.32
C ASP A 23 1.67 -8.00 -9.95
N LYS A 24 2.90 -8.55 -9.93
CA LYS A 24 3.74 -8.57 -8.73
C LYS A 24 4.24 -7.19 -8.33
N ALA A 25 4.49 -6.30 -9.30
CA ALA A 25 4.99 -4.96 -9.00
C ALA A 25 3.92 -4.16 -8.26
N ILE A 26 2.67 -4.23 -8.71
CA ILE A 26 1.53 -3.59 -8.04
C ILE A 26 1.29 -4.20 -6.65
N GLY A 27 1.34 -5.53 -6.51
CA GLY A 27 1.22 -6.18 -5.21
C GLY A 27 2.29 -5.73 -4.21
N GLN A 28 3.54 -5.55 -4.67
CA GLN A 28 4.63 -5.02 -3.85
C GLN A 28 4.37 -3.58 -3.42
N ILE A 29 3.99 -2.69 -4.35
CA ILE A 29 3.69 -1.29 -4.06
C ILE A 29 2.58 -1.17 -3.00
N ILE A 30 1.50 -1.94 -3.13
CA ILE A 30 0.41 -1.96 -2.14
C ILE A 30 0.94 -2.39 -0.77
N SER A 31 1.73 -3.46 -0.71
CA SER A 31 2.28 -3.95 0.56
C SER A 31 3.22 -2.94 1.22
N GLU A 32 4.01 -2.22 0.43
CA GLU A 32 4.88 -1.16 0.92
C GLU A 32 4.10 0.06 1.40
N ALA A 33 3.05 0.45 0.66
CA ALA A 33 2.16 1.54 1.06
C ALA A 33 1.49 1.25 2.41
N MET A 34 0.94 0.04 2.58
CA MET A 34 0.29 -0.39 3.83
C MET A 34 1.26 -0.46 5.01
N ASP A 35 2.49 -0.90 4.78
CA ASP A 35 3.57 -0.95 5.78
C ASP A 35 4.00 0.47 6.21
N LYS A 36 4.12 1.38 5.25
CA LYS A 36 4.54 2.79 5.46
C LYS A 36 3.45 3.65 6.10
N VAL A 37 2.18 3.44 5.76
CA VAL A 37 1.07 4.25 6.28
C VAL A 37 0.68 3.85 7.72
N GLY A 38 0.98 2.61 8.11
CA GLY A 38 0.65 2.09 9.43
C GLY A 38 -0.85 1.89 9.65
N LYS A 39 -1.22 1.65 10.90
CA LYS A 39 -2.60 1.22 11.24
C LYS A 39 -3.65 2.32 11.08
N ASP A 40 -3.30 3.56 11.41
CA ASP A 40 -4.23 4.70 11.44
C ASP A 40 -4.04 5.62 10.22
N GLY A 41 -3.19 5.21 9.28
CA GLY A 41 -2.95 5.91 8.03
C GLY A 41 -4.08 5.71 7.01
N PHE A 42 -4.20 6.64 6.08
CA PHE A 42 -5.11 6.54 4.94
C PHE A 42 -4.32 6.53 3.63
N ILE A 43 -4.82 5.80 2.63
CA ILE A 43 -4.23 5.73 1.29
C ILE A 43 -5.16 6.45 0.32
N THR A 44 -4.61 7.32 -0.51
CA THR A 44 -5.29 7.97 -1.63
C THR A 44 -4.62 7.58 -2.94
N VAL A 45 -5.39 7.67 -4.02
CA VAL A 45 -4.90 7.43 -5.37
C VAL A 45 -5.17 8.70 -6.18
N GLU A 46 -4.18 9.11 -6.95
CA GLU A 46 -4.30 10.22 -7.90
C GLU A 46 -4.11 9.70 -9.32
N GLU A 47 -4.80 10.33 -10.27
CA GLU A 47 -4.65 9.99 -11.69
C GLU A 47 -3.33 10.55 -12.21
N ALA A 48 -2.38 9.67 -12.50
CA ALA A 48 -1.10 10.04 -13.10
C ALA A 48 -1.27 10.35 -14.59
N LYS A 49 -0.56 11.37 -15.08
CA LYS A 49 -0.50 11.71 -16.52
C LYS A 49 0.50 10.83 -17.29
N SER A 50 1.34 10.07 -16.59
CA SER A 50 2.33 9.16 -17.16
C SER A 50 1.92 7.70 -16.93
N MET A 51 2.62 6.77 -17.60
CA MET A 51 2.43 5.33 -17.41
C MET A 51 3.14 4.78 -16.17
N ASP A 52 3.89 5.62 -15.47
CA ASP A 52 4.67 5.22 -14.30
C ASP A 52 3.78 5.19 -13.05
N THR A 53 3.92 4.13 -12.26
CA THR A 53 3.29 4.05 -10.94
C THR A 53 4.32 4.41 -9.88
N SER A 54 4.03 5.43 -9.06
CA SER A 54 4.88 5.86 -7.95
C SER A 54 4.15 5.75 -6.61
N LEU A 55 4.92 5.69 -5.53
CA LEU A 55 4.42 5.71 -4.15
C LEU A 55 5.00 6.92 -3.43
N GLU A 56 4.13 7.82 -3.01
CA GLU A 56 4.47 8.98 -2.18
C GLU A 56 3.83 8.88 -0.80
N ILE A 57 4.54 9.34 0.24
CA ILE A 57 4.08 9.26 1.63
C ILE A 57 3.94 10.68 2.16
N PHE A 58 2.72 11.07 2.54
CA PHE A 58 2.45 12.34 3.18
C PHE A 58 2.37 12.14 4.70
N GLY A 59 3.43 12.52 5.41
CA GLY A 59 3.42 12.60 6.87
C GLY A 59 2.85 13.94 7.34
N ARG A 60 2.42 14.01 8.61
CA ARG A 60 2.17 15.31 9.27
C ARG A 60 3.51 16.05 9.25
N ASN A 61 3.66 17.09 8.44
CA ASN A 61 4.79 18.01 8.57
C ASN A 61 4.74 18.52 10.01
N ALA A 62 5.75 18.17 10.81
CA ALA A 62 6.02 18.87 12.05
C ALA A 62 6.52 20.26 11.63
N VAL A 63 5.58 21.19 11.44
CA VAL A 63 5.84 22.63 11.44
C VAL A 63 5.89 23.12 12.88
#